data_AF-A0A2S3U579-F1
#
_entry.id   AF-A0A2S3U579-F1
#
_cell.length_a   1.000
_cell.length_b   1.000
_cell.length_c   1.000
_cell.angle_alpha   90.00
_cell.angle_beta   90.00
_cell.angle_gamma   90.00
#
_symmetry.space_group_name_H-M   'P 1'
#
loop_
_entity.id
_entity.type
_entity.pdbx_description
1 polymer ?
#
loop_
_entity_poly.entity_id
_entity_poly.type
_entity_poly.pdbx_seq_one_letter_code
_entity_poly.pdbx_strand_id
1 'polypeptide(L)'
;MPRLDEVQALVQLITTTWPQQPYWVSFSIKDPQTLCDGTSLAVAAKWVAAQPNVVAVGVNCTTLENIAPALTTLKAAVAVR
;
A
#
# COMPACT_ATOMS: atom_id res chain seq x y z
N MET A 1 -3.77 6.14 -2.07
CA MET A 1 -4.67 5.29 -2.90
C MET A 1 -5.75 4.68 -2.02
N PRO A 2 -7.03 5.01 -2.24
CA PRO A 2 -8.14 4.67 -1.34
C PRO A 2 -8.72 3.27 -1.55
N ARG A 3 -8.44 2.61 -2.68
CA ARG A 3 -8.97 1.29 -3.03
C ARG A 3 -7.88 0.32 -3.45
N LEU A 4 -8.04 -0.97 -3.13
CA LEU A 4 -7.06 -1.99 -3.53
C LEU A 4 -7.14 -2.35 -5.02
N ASP A 5 -8.35 -2.41 -5.59
CA ASP A 5 -8.53 -2.74 -7.02
C ASP A 5 -7.86 -1.72 -7.96
N GLU A 6 -7.93 -0.44 -7.62
CA GLU A 6 -7.24 0.65 -8.33
C GLU A 6 -5.71 0.45 -8.30
N VAL A 7 -5.18 0.08 -7.13
CA VAL A 7 -3.75 -0.19 -6.94
C VAL A 7 -3.32 -1.40 -7.78
N GLN A 8 -4.14 -2.45 -7.80
CA GLN A 8 -3.89 -3.65 -8.60
C GLN A 8 -3.83 -3.33 -10.09
N ALA A 9 -4.77 -2.53 -10.59
CA ALA A 9 -4.79 -2.09 -11.97
C ALA A 9 -3.54 -1.27 -12.35
N LEU A 10 -3.12 -0.33 -11.50
CA LEU A 10 -1.90 0.46 -11.75
C LEU A 10 -0.63 -0.37 -11.67
N VAL A 11 -0.51 -1.26 -10.69
CA VAL A 11 0.65 -2.16 -10.57
C VAL A 11 0.75 -3.07 -11.79
N GLN A 12 -0.37 -3.60 -12.27
CA GLN A 12 -0.40 -4.40 -13.50
C GLN A 12 0.11 -3.57 -14.69
N LEU A 13 -0.40 -2.35 -14.87
CA LEU A 13 0.04 -1.45 -15.95
C LEU A 13 1.55 -1.14 -15.88
N ILE A 14 2.05 -0.81 -14.70
CA ILE A 14 3.48 -0.49 -14.48
C ILE A 14 4.32 -1.72 -14.79
N THR A 15 3.94 -2.88 -14.27
CA THR A 15 4.69 -4.13 -14.44
C THR A 15 4.74 -4.59 -15.89
N THR A 16 3.66 -4.40 -16.66
CA THR A 16 3.63 -4.78 -18.08
C THR A 16 4.33 -3.78 -18.98
N THR A 17 4.22 -2.48 -18.69
CA THR A 17 4.71 -1.41 -19.59
C THR A 17 6.16 -1.05 -19.30
N TRP A 18 6.56 -1.07 -18.02
CA TRP A 18 7.90 -0.75 -17.56
C TRP A 18 8.41 -1.80 -16.55
N PRO A 19 8.81 -3.00 -17.00
CA PRO A 19 9.12 -4.15 -16.13
C PRO A 19 10.33 -3.96 -15.20
N GLN A 20 11.07 -2.86 -15.31
CA GLN A 20 12.23 -2.53 -14.47
C GLN A 20 12.01 -1.26 -13.64
N GLN A 21 10.84 -0.62 -13.76
CA GLN A 21 10.57 0.64 -13.06
C GLN A 21 10.32 0.37 -11.58
N PRO A 22 11.16 0.88 -10.66
CA PRO A 22 10.85 0.83 -9.25
C PRO A 22 9.69 1.77 -8.92
N TYR A 23 8.84 1.35 -7.99
CA TYR A 23 7.71 2.16 -7.52
C TYR A 23 7.43 1.92 -6.03
N TRP A 24 6.71 2.86 -5.42
CA TRP A 24 6.08 2.67 -4.11
C TRP A 24 4.57 2.76 -4.23
N VAL A 25 3.87 2.30 -3.20
CA VAL A 25 2.42 2.58 -3.04
C VAL A 25 2.19 3.24 -1.69
N SER A 26 1.44 4.34 -1.69
CA SER A 26 0.96 4.98 -0.47
C SER A 26 -0.57 4.92 -0.41
N PHE A 27 -1.10 4.31 0.65
CA PHE A 27 -2.53 4.12 0.84
C PHE A 27 -3.16 5.30 1.58
N SER A 28 -4.38 5.64 1.16
CA SER A 28 -5.23 6.57 1.90
C SER A 28 -6.19 5.72 2.72
N ILE A 29 -6.21 5.95 4.03
CA ILE A 29 -6.86 5.06 4.99
C ILE A 29 -8.02 5.76 5.70
N LYS A 30 -9.08 4.99 5.96
CA LYS A 30 -10.21 5.42 6.79
C LYS A 30 -9.81 5.42 8.26
N ASP A 31 -9.11 4.38 8.68
CA ASP A 31 -8.59 4.18 10.02
C ASP A 31 -7.26 3.39 9.95
N PRO A 32 -6.51 3.24 11.06
CA PRO A 32 -5.20 2.57 11.05
C PRO A 32 -5.16 1.12 10.57
N GLN A 33 -6.31 0.47 10.39
CA GLN A 33 -6.43 -0.93 9.97
C GLN A 33 -7.08 -1.08 8.60
N THR A 34 -7.77 -0.07 8.07
CA THR A 34 -8.57 -0.18 6.84
C THR A 34 -8.38 0.98 5.85
N LEU A 35 -8.33 0.63 4.56
CA LEU A 35 -8.44 1.55 3.44
C LEU A 35 -9.85 2.18 3.40
N CYS A 36 -10.00 3.24 2.61
CA CYS A 36 -11.29 3.92 2.43
C CYS A 36 -12.39 3.01 1.84
N ASP A 37 -12.03 1.97 1.08
CA ASP A 37 -12.96 0.98 0.54
C ASP A 37 -13.32 -0.17 1.50
N GLY A 38 -12.75 -0.16 2.72
CA GLY A 38 -12.94 -1.20 3.73
C GLY A 38 -11.94 -2.37 3.63
N THR A 39 -11.04 -2.37 2.64
CA THR A 39 -9.98 -3.38 2.56
C THR A 39 -9.01 -3.24 3.73
N SER A 40 -8.58 -4.35 4.32
CA SER A 40 -7.55 -4.32 5.38
C SER A 40 -6.23 -3.75 4.86
N LEU A 41 -5.67 -2.77 5.57
CA LEU A 41 -4.37 -2.18 5.28
C LEU A 41 -3.26 -3.23 5.25
N ALA A 42 -3.29 -4.19 6.19
CA ALA A 42 -2.32 -5.27 6.23
C ALA A 42 -2.41 -6.19 5.00
N VAL A 43 -3.63 -6.49 4.53
CA VAL A 43 -3.86 -7.30 3.32
C VAL A 43 -3.38 -6.56 2.07
N ALA A 44 -3.76 -5.30 1.93
CA ALA A 44 -3.34 -4.46 0.81
C ALA A 44 -1.81 -4.30 0.76
N ALA A 45 -1.18 -4.02 1.91
CA ALA A 45 0.26 -3.90 2.03
C ALA A 45 1.00 -5.19 1.67
N LYS A 46 0.54 -6.36 2.16
CA LYS A 46 1.12 -7.66 1.81
C LYS A 46 1.03 -7.95 0.32
N TRP A 47 -0.11 -7.64 -0.29
CA TRP A 47 -0.28 -7.83 -1.73
C TRP A 47 0.72 -6.98 -2.51
N VAL A 48 0.86 -5.69 -2.17
CA VAL A 48 1.81 -4.78 -2.83
C VAL A 48 3.26 -5.19 -2.60
N ALA A 49 3.64 -5.57 -1.37
CA ALA A 49 5.01 -5.96 -1.04
C ALA A 49 5.46 -7.26 -1.74
N ALA A 50 4.52 -8.06 -2.25
CA ALA A 50 4.80 -9.26 -3.04
C ALA A 50 5.06 -8.96 -4.54
N GLN A 51 4.88 -7.72 -4.99
CA GLN A 51 4.97 -7.34 -6.40
C GLN A 51 6.44 -7.10 -6.82
N PRO A 52 6.78 -7.31 -8.10
CA PRO A 52 8.10 -6.98 -8.61
C PRO A 52 8.35 -5.47 -8.56
N ASN A 53 9.61 -5.08 -8.29
CA ASN A 53 10.12 -3.70 -8.27
C ASN A 53 9.43 -2.75 -7.27
N VAL A 54 8.60 -3.24 -6.36
CA VAL A 54 8.13 -2.44 -5.23
C VAL A 54 9.32 -2.16 -4.29
N VAL A 55 9.51 -0.89 -3.96
CA VAL A 55 10.58 -0.45 -3.03
C VAL A 55 10.04 0.06 -1.70
N ALA A 56 8.75 0.41 -1.62
CA ALA A 56 8.12 0.85 -0.38
C ALA A 56 6.59 0.72 -0.40
N VAL A 57 6.02 0.56 0.78
CA VAL A 57 4.59 0.70 1.06
C VAL A 57 4.41 1.67 2.22
N GLY A 58 3.42 2.56 2.12
CA GLY A 58 3.15 3.55 3.15
C GLY A 58 1.69 3.97 3.24
N VAL A 59 1.45 5.02 4.03
CA VAL A 59 0.17 5.73 4.11
C VAL A 59 0.38 7.23 3.93
N ASN A 60 -0.61 7.90 3.35
CA ASN A 60 -0.67 9.36 3.26
C ASN A 60 -2.12 9.85 3.32
N CYS A 61 -2.28 11.17 3.47
CA CYS A 61 -3.60 11.84 3.40
C CYS A 61 -4.64 11.24 4.37
N THR A 62 -4.24 11.05 5.62
CA THR A 62 -5.11 10.71 6.75
C THR A 62 -4.82 11.68 7.91
N THR A 63 -5.57 11.62 9.00
CA THR A 63 -5.32 12.46 10.17
C THR A 63 -4.02 12.05 10.88
N LEU A 64 -3.40 13.00 11.60
CA LEU A 64 -2.07 12.80 12.18
C LEU A 64 -2.06 11.63 13.18
N GLU A 65 -3.13 11.49 13.97
CA GLU A 65 -3.32 10.42 14.96
C GLU A 65 -3.36 9.02 14.33
N ASN A 66 -3.67 8.90 13.05
CA ASN A 66 -3.68 7.61 12.35
C ASN A 66 -2.30 7.18 11.87
N ILE A 67 -1.33 8.09 11.74
CA ILE A 67 -0.03 7.79 11.10
C ILE A 67 0.77 6.76 11.90
N ALA A 68 1.06 7.00 13.17
CA ALA A 68 1.89 6.08 13.96
C ALA A 68 1.25 4.68 14.14
N PRO A 69 -0.07 4.57 14.42
CA PRO A 69 -0.76 3.28 14.43
C PRO A 69 -0.73 2.57 13.07
N ALA A 70 -0.96 3.29 11.96
CA ALA A 70 -0.91 2.70 10.62
C ALA A 70 0.49 2.18 10.26
N LEU A 71 1.55 2.92 10.62
CA LEU A 71 2.93 2.46 10.45
C LEU A 71 3.22 1.20 11.26
N THR A 72 2.60 1.04 12.44
CA THR A 72 2.69 -0.19 13.23
C THR A 72 2.02 -1.36 12.51
N THR A 73 0.83 -1.16 11.96
CA THR A 73 0.13 -2.14 11.11
C THR A 73 0.99 -2.57 9.92
N LEU A 74 1.56 -1.60 9.20
CA LEU A 74 2.41 -1.87 8.04
C LEU A 74 3.67 -2.64 8.41
N LYS A 75 4.38 -2.21 9.46
CA LYS A 75 5.60 -2.87 9.94
C LYS A 75 5.35 -4.32 10.38
N ALA A 76 4.20 -4.61 10.97
CA ALA A 76 3.82 -5.97 11.35
C ALA A 76 3.40 -6.82 10.13
N ALA A 77 2.86 -6.20 9.09
CA ALA A 77 2.33 -6.90 7.93
C ALA A 77 3.41 -7.28 6.91
N VAL A 78 4.43 -6.41 6.72
CA VAL A 78 5.41 -6.56 5.64
C VAL A 78 6.82 -6.20 6.09
N ALA A 79 7.80 -6.91 5.52
CA ALA A 79 9.19 -6.49 5.48
C ALA A 79 9.50 -6.16 4.03
N VAL A 80 9.44 -4.87 3.68
CA VAL A 80 9.88 -4.42 2.35
C VAL A 80 11.41 -4.40 2.36
N ARG A 81 12.02 -4.99 1.32
CA ARG A 81 13.48 -5.09 1.18
C ARG A 81 14.12 -3.77 0.84
#